data_AF-A0A927XVE9-F1
#
_entry.id   AF-A0A927XVE9-F1
#
_cell.length_a   1.000
_cell.length_b   1.000
_cell.length_c   1.000
_cell.angle_alpha   90.00
_cell.angle_beta   90.00
_cell.angle_gamma   90.00
#
_symmetry.space_group_name_H-M   'P 1'
#
loop_
_entity.id
_entity.type
_entity.pdbx_description
1 polymer ?
#
loop_
_entity_poly.entity_id
_entity_poly.type
_entity_poly.pdbx_seq_one_letter_code
_entity_poly.pdbx_strand_id
1 'polypeptide(L)'
;MDFGTFYKVVKSRPEILDVLTAYEFNNEQTKQILNAFVDGLTLEQIKSCATSEYDSVQMLAIYDAYRSGLTVEQLSIVFNPDIYAVQMNYIIRGIQNGWEEKIIKLYSNPEFGIDQIFEIYGAILDGLSIMKIRMIAKTKFTAEQMRVLHSAFSSFESELVYKQVKVIANHKLSTEQMEKLVDAYNYGLTVEQVKEIAKEEYSPAQMQEIIEAYADEFTDEQMAFILNPKLDEYQMSQMRDAVLDGVSDEVLASISTGEYDYEHMEIIIEASKYGLETHVQLLLNPELDVKQADTIWNLCAEKILSIEEIKFLADPQNNWLKMQELSRWFMDNYSIEEVKAYSDKFRAEQLEKIRYGLKRNLDFMDLWVKPEFDECQMQEIISGIEKGFNKEQILTYLNSEIPASYMRVIRQDIEAGVPIEKVALYVNCVDIAKIEKARIKVLYEEICKLIK
;
A
#
# COMPACT_ATOMS: atom_id res chain seq x y z
N MET A 1 23.61 -33.36 -45.31
CA MET A 1 24.14 -33.42 -46.70
C MET A 1 24.61 -34.85 -46.94
N ASP A 2 24.30 -35.48 -48.07
CA ASP A 2 24.81 -36.84 -48.34
C ASP A 2 26.31 -36.81 -48.71
N PHE A 3 26.99 -37.94 -48.49
CA PHE A 3 28.43 -38.08 -48.73
C PHE A 3 28.82 -37.81 -50.20
N GLY A 4 27.90 -38.07 -51.14
CA GLY A 4 28.12 -37.82 -52.57
C GLY A 4 28.19 -36.33 -52.90
N THR A 5 27.36 -35.52 -52.27
CA THR A 5 27.36 -34.05 -52.41
C THR A 5 28.59 -33.44 -51.76
N PHE A 6 28.94 -33.91 -50.55
CA PHE A 6 30.18 -33.52 -49.86
C PHE A 6 31.43 -33.81 -50.71
N TYR A 7 31.55 -35.04 -51.22
CA TYR A 7 32.69 -35.45 -52.04
C TYR A 7 32.81 -34.63 -53.34
N LYS A 8 31.69 -34.30 -53.98
CA LYS A 8 31.68 -33.45 -55.18
C LYS A 8 32.17 -32.02 -54.90
N VAL A 9 31.76 -31.46 -53.75
CA VAL A 9 32.15 -30.12 -53.31
C VAL A 9 33.64 -30.06 -52.98
N VAL A 10 34.15 -31.00 -52.18
CA VAL A 10 35.58 -31.05 -51.83
C VAL A 10 36.46 -31.30 -53.05
N LYS A 11 35.98 -32.10 -54.02
CA LYS A 11 36.72 -32.37 -55.26
C LYS A 11 36.80 -31.16 -56.20
N SER A 12 35.77 -30.31 -56.25
CA SER A 12 35.76 -29.15 -57.17
C SER A 12 36.62 -28.00 -56.71
N ARG A 13 36.81 -27.85 -55.39
CA ARG A 13 37.60 -26.79 -54.77
C ARG A 13 38.16 -27.32 -53.42
N PRO A 14 39.37 -27.90 -53.40
CA PRO A 14 39.91 -28.61 -52.24
C PRO A 14 40.25 -27.69 -51.06
N GLU A 15 40.35 -26.38 -51.29
CA GLU A 15 40.71 -25.38 -50.27
C GLU A 15 39.65 -25.26 -49.15
N ILE A 16 38.45 -25.82 -49.35
CA ILE A 16 37.43 -25.90 -48.29
C ILE A 16 37.85 -26.83 -47.15
N LEU A 17 38.73 -27.81 -47.41
CA LEU A 17 39.22 -28.72 -46.38
C LEU A 17 40.06 -27.97 -45.34
N ASP A 18 40.80 -26.95 -45.76
CA ASP A 18 41.56 -26.08 -44.86
C ASP A 18 40.63 -25.30 -43.91
N VAL A 19 39.44 -24.92 -44.38
CA VAL A 19 38.43 -24.24 -43.54
C VAL A 19 37.81 -25.23 -42.55
N LEU A 20 37.34 -26.38 -43.04
CA LEU A 20 36.64 -27.38 -42.23
C LEU A 20 37.53 -28.07 -41.19
N THR A 21 38.85 -28.05 -41.37
CA THR A 21 39.81 -28.63 -40.42
C THR A 21 40.45 -27.58 -39.48
N ALA A 22 40.20 -26.29 -39.71
CA ALA A 22 40.75 -25.22 -38.87
C ALA A 22 40.12 -25.15 -37.47
N TYR A 23 38.86 -25.59 -37.33
CA TYR A 23 38.11 -25.56 -36.07
C TYR A 23 37.23 -26.82 -35.92
N GLU A 24 36.81 -27.10 -34.68
CA GLU A 24 35.83 -28.14 -34.40
C GLU A 24 34.41 -27.61 -34.63
N PHE A 25 33.85 -27.90 -35.82
CA PHE A 25 32.47 -27.56 -36.16
C PHE A 25 31.51 -28.71 -35.86
N ASN A 26 30.31 -28.37 -35.40
CA ASN A 26 29.20 -29.32 -35.35
C ASN A 26 28.62 -29.60 -36.75
N ASN A 27 27.70 -30.56 -36.84
CA ASN A 27 27.10 -30.99 -38.11
C ASN A 27 26.35 -29.85 -38.83
N GLU A 28 25.67 -28.97 -38.09
CA GLU A 28 24.93 -27.86 -38.70
C GLU A 28 25.87 -26.75 -39.17
N GLN A 29 26.91 -26.38 -38.40
CA GLN A 29 27.93 -25.42 -38.83
C GLN A 29 28.65 -25.92 -40.09
N THR A 30 29.07 -27.19 -40.11
CA THR A 30 29.71 -27.85 -41.26
C THR A 30 28.80 -27.77 -42.50
N LYS A 31 27.51 -28.07 -42.32
CA LYS A 31 26.51 -27.98 -43.38
C LYS A 31 26.36 -26.55 -43.92
N GLN A 32 26.38 -25.53 -43.07
CA GLN A 32 26.30 -24.14 -43.53
C GLN A 32 27.53 -23.71 -44.33
N ILE A 33 28.73 -24.07 -43.88
CA ILE A 33 29.99 -23.80 -44.59
C ILE A 33 29.96 -24.45 -45.99
N LEU A 34 29.54 -25.71 -46.07
CA LEU A 34 29.42 -26.44 -47.34
C LEU A 34 28.36 -25.83 -48.26
N ASN A 35 27.19 -25.45 -47.72
CA ASN A 35 26.14 -24.79 -48.50
C ASN A 35 26.62 -23.45 -49.05
N ALA A 36 27.25 -22.60 -48.24
CA ALA A 36 27.80 -21.33 -48.71
C ALA A 36 28.77 -21.52 -49.88
N PHE A 37 29.54 -22.59 -49.85
CA PHE A 37 30.45 -22.90 -50.93
C PHE A 37 29.76 -23.40 -52.21
N VAL A 38 28.72 -24.23 -52.08
CA VAL A 38 27.85 -24.65 -53.19
C VAL A 38 27.20 -23.43 -53.83
N ASP A 39 26.79 -22.46 -53.02
CA ASP A 39 26.19 -21.20 -53.47
C ASP A 39 27.20 -20.22 -54.08
N GLY A 40 28.47 -20.61 -54.19
CA GLY A 40 29.50 -19.85 -54.90
C GLY A 40 30.17 -18.76 -54.08
N LEU A 41 30.01 -18.74 -52.76
CA LEU A 41 30.75 -17.79 -51.92
C LEU A 41 32.27 -18.01 -52.03
N THR A 42 33.02 -16.91 -51.90
CA THR A 42 34.49 -16.92 -51.92
C THR A 42 35.05 -17.49 -50.62
N LEU A 43 36.31 -17.95 -50.65
CA LEU A 43 36.96 -18.44 -49.43
C LEU A 43 37.11 -17.34 -48.38
N GLU A 44 37.30 -16.09 -48.80
CA GLU A 44 37.37 -14.93 -47.91
C GLU A 44 36.05 -14.70 -47.17
N GLN A 45 34.93 -14.68 -47.89
CA GLN A 45 33.59 -14.56 -47.31
C GLN A 45 33.28 -15.72 -46.35
N ILE A 46 33.63 -16.96 -46.72
CA ILE A 46 33.39 -18.12 -45.85
C ILE A 46 34.24 -18.03 -44.58
N LYS A 47 35.53 -17.73 -44.70
CA LYS A 47 36.45 -17.62 -43.55
C LYS A 47 36.10 -16.47 -42.61
N SER A 48 35.36 -15.46 -43.06
CA SER A 48 34.98 -14.31 -42.22
C SER A 48 34.19 -14.68 -40.96
N CYS A 49 33.37 -15.73 -41.01
CA CYS A 49 32.57 -16.20 -39.86
C CYS A 49 32.63 -17.72 -39.64
N ALA A 50 33.43 -18.47 -40.41
CA ALA A 50 33.67 -19.89 -40.20
C ALA A 50 34.66 -20.12 -39.04
N THR A 51 34.25 -19.78 -37.82
CA THR A 51 34.96 -20.07 -36.57
C THR A 51 34.04 -20.83 -35.62
N SER A 52 34.59 -21.45 -34.58
CA SER A 52 33.80 -22.14 -33.56
C SER A 52 32.95 -21.21 -32.68
N GLU A 53 33.21 -19.90 -32.73
CA GLU A 53 32.52 -18.88 -31.91
C GLU A 53 31.12 -18.56 -32.47
N TYR A 54 30.88 -18.75 -33.76
CA TYR A 54 29.57 -18.52 -34.39
C TYR A 54 28.75 -19.80 -34.46
N ASP A 55 27.48 -19.76 -34.09
CA ASP A 55 26.54 -20.85 -34.33
C ASP A 55 26.12 -20.96 -35.81
N SER A 56 25.46 -22.06 -36.17
CA SER A 56 25.03 -22.30 -37.54
C SER A 56 23.98 -21.31 -38.05
N VAL A 57 23.18 -20.71 -37.17
CA VAL A 57 22.15 -19.73 -37.55
C VAL A 57 22.79 -18.36 -37.79
N GLN A 58 23.78 -17.97 -36.99
CA GLN A 58 24.61 -16.77 -37.20
C GLN A 58 25.39 -16.87 -38.52
N MET A 59 26.05 -18.01 -38.76
CA MET A 59 26.73 -18.27 -40.04
C MET A 59 25.77 -18.17 -41.23
N LEU A 60 24.57 -18.75 -41.11
CA LEU A 60 23.55 -18.68 -42.16
C LEU A 60 23.15 -17.24 -42.47
N ALA A 61 22.88 -16.43 -41.45
CA ALA A 61 22.50 -15.01 -41.62
C ALA A 61 23.58 -14.21 -42.37
N ILE A 62 24.86 -14.41 -42.01
CA ILE A 62 25.99 -13.77 -42.68
C ILE A 62 26.13 -14.26 -44.12
N TYR A 63 26.00 -15.57 -44.37
CA TYR A 63 26.08 -16.11 -45.73
C TYR A 63 24.92 -15.63 -46.62
N ASP A 64 23.69 -15.52 -46.09
CA ASP A 64 22.55 -14.94 -46.81
C ASP A 64 22.78 -13.45 -47.15
N ALA A 65 23.47 -12.72 -46.29
CA ALA A 65 23.86 -11.35 -46.54
C ALA A 65 24.85 -11.24 -47.72
N TYR A 66 25.85 -12.12 -47.79
CA TYR A 66 26.76 -12.21 -48.94
C TYR A 66 26.03 -12.63 -50.23
N ARG A 67 25.08 -13.58 -50.16
CA ARG A 67 24.23 -13.97 -51.31
C ARG A 67 23.40 -12.80 -51.84
N SER A 68 23.04 -11.88 -50.95
CA SER A 68 22.32 -10.64 -51.29
C SER A 68 23.24 -9.55 -51.89
N GLY A 69 24.55 -9.83 -52.06
CA GLY A 69 25.51 -8.94 -52.71
C GLY A 69 26.25 -7.99 -51.78
N LEU A 70 26.15 -8.14 -50.46
CA LEU A 70 26.93 -7.34 -49.51
C LEU A 70 28.40 -7.77 -49.48
N THR A 71 29.29 -6.81 -49.23
CA THR A 71 30.74 -7.03 -49.13
C THR A 71 31.19 -7.34 -47.71
N VAL A 72 32.40 -7.86 -47.55
CA VAL A 72 33.00 -8.14 -46.23
C VAL A 72 33.13 -6.84 -45.43
N GLU A 73 33.52 -5.74 -46.07
CA GLU A 73 33.65 -4.43 -45.44
C GLU A 73 32.31 -3.91 -44.91
N GLN A 74 31.25 -4.02 -45.71
CA GLN A 74 29.89 -3.63 -45.31
C GLN A 74 29.37 -4.45 -44.13
N LEU A 75 29.73 -5.74 -44.05
CA LEU A 75 29.29 -6.64 -42.98
C LEU A 75 30.18 -6.63 -41.73
N SER A 76 31.25 -5.82 -41.71
CA SER A 76 32.17 -5.75 -40.58
C SER A 76 31.51 -5.53 -39.21
N ILE A 77 30.39 -4.82 -39.15
CA ILE A 77 29.62 -4.55 -37.92
C ILE A 77 28.81 -5.78 -37.45
N VAL A 78 28.49 -6.70 -38.36
CA VAL A 78 27.73 -7.93 -38.09
C VAL A 78 28.61 -9.00 -37.43
N PHE A 79 29.94 -8.92 -37.62
CA PHE A 79 30.90 -9.89 -37.09
C PHE A 79 31.12 -9.71 -35.59
N ASN A 80 30.12 -10.11 -34.82
CA ASN A 80 30.20 -10.23 -33.37
C ASN A 80 29.53 -11.56 -32.95
N PRO A 81 30.28 -12.52 -32.38
CA PRO A 81 29.70 -13.79 -31.95
C PRO A 81 28.74 -13.64 -30.77
N ASP A 82 28.81 -12.53 -30.02
CA ASP A 82 27.96 -12.27 -28.84
C ASP A 82 26.53 -11.81 -29.20
N ILE A 83 26.25 -11.49 -30.47
CA ILE A 83 24.90 -11.07 -30.92
C ILE A 83 24.14 -12.22 -31.58
N TYR A 84 22.86 -12.39 -31.26
CA TYR A 84 22.04 -13.45 -31.87
C TYR A 84 21.84 -13.26 -33.38
N ALA A 85 21.60 -14.34 -34.11
CA ALA A 85 21.32 -14.29 -35.55
C ALA A 85 20.14 -13.38 -35.92
N VAL A 86 19.15 -13.23 -35.04
CA VAL A 86 18.03 -12.29 -35.23
C VAL A 86 18.52 -10.84 -35.22
N GLN A 87 19.41 -10.49 -34.29
CA GLN A 87 20.04 -9.17 -34.24
C GLN A 87 20.92 -8.93 -35.47
N MET A 88 21.69 -9.93 -35.90
CA MET A 88 22.46 -9.87 -37.16
C MET A 88 21.56 -9.53 -38.35
N ASN A 89 20.39 -10.18 -38.46
CA ASN A 89 19.43 -9.90 -39.52
C ASN A 89 18.89 -8.47 -39.49
N TYR A 90 18.65 -7.88 -38.31
CA TYR A 90 18.29 -6.46 -38.21
C TYR A 90 19.42 -5.52 -38.64
N ILE A 91 20.67 -5.86 -38.32
CA ILE A 91 21.86 -5.09 -38.75
C ILE A 91 21.99 -5.17 -40.28
N ILE A 92 21.90 -6.38 -40.84
CA ILE A 92 21.96 -6.64 -42.29
C ILE A 92 20.86 -5.86 -43.02
N ARG A 93 19.62 -5.89 -42.53
CA ARG A 93 18.51 -5.10 -43.12
C ARG A 93 18.78 -3.60 -43.07
N GLY A 94 19.34 -3.10 -41.97
CA GLY A 94 19.75 -1.70 -41.84
C GLY A 94 20.80 -1.30 -42.89
N ILE A 95 21.80 -2.15 -43.12
CA ILE A 95 22.81 -1.97 -44.18
C ILE A 95 22.15 -1.95 -45.57
N GLN A 96 21.25 -2.90 -45.85
CA GLN A 96 20.54 -2.99 -47.12
C GLN A 96 19.63 -1.77 -47.38
N ASN A 97 19.02 -1.23 -46.34
CA ASN A 97 18.23 0.01 -46.41
C ASN A 97 19.09 1.29 -46.50
N GLY A 98 20.42 1.16 -46.48
CA GLY A 98 21.35 2.29 -46.58
C GLY A 98 21.35 3.20 -45.34
N TRP A 99 20.99 2.67 -44.17
CA TRP A 99 21.00 3.46 -42.93
C TRP A 99 22.41 3.85 -42.53
N GLU A 100 22.54 5.00 -41.85
CA GLU A 100 23.83 5.48 -41.40
C GLU A 100 24.47 4.51 -40.39
N GLU A 101 25.77 4.25 -40.56
CA GLU A 101 26.56 3.37 -39.69
C GLU A 101 26.40 3.71 -38.20
N LYS A 102 26.33 4.99 -37.86
CA LYS A 102 26.14 5.48 -36.48
C LYS A 102 24.79 5.04 -35.86
N ILE A 103 23.75 4.81 -36.66
CA ILE A 103 22.44 4.31 -36.21
C ILE A 103 22.53 2.79 -36.03
N ILE A 104 23.11 2.10 -37.01
CA ILE A 104 23.30 0.64 -36.99
C ILE A 104 24.11 0.22 -35.75
N LYS A 105 25.18 0.95 -35.43
CA LYS A 105 25.99 0.71 -34.23
C LYS A 105 25.22 0.83 -32.91
N LEU A 106 24.11 1.59 -32.84
CA LEU A 106 23.33 1.71 -31.61
C LEU A 106 22.71 0.37 -31.22
N TYR A 107 22.04 -0.31 -32.16
CA TYR A 107 21.36 -1.58 -31.88
C TYR A 107 22.23 -2.81 -32.20
N SER A 108 23.52 -2.61 -32.55
CA SER A 108 24.51 -3.69 -32.66
C SER A 108 25.11 -4.10 -31.31
N ASN A 109 24.74 -3.43 -30.22
CA ASN A 109 25.21 -3.76 -28.89
C ASN A 109 24.61 -5.12 -28.43
N PRO A 110 25.43 -6.11 -28.05
CA PRO A 110 24.96 -7.43 -27.60
C PRO A 110 24.17 -7.41 -26.29
N GLU A 111 24.25 -6.34 -25.50
CA GLU A 111 23.45 -6.20 -24.28
C GLU A 111 21.94 -6.03 -24.55
N PHE A 112 21.53 -5.70 -25.78
CA PHE A 112 20.11 -5.60 -26.11
C PHE A 112 19.51 -6.97 -26.40
N GLY A 113 18.40 -7.27 -25.71
CA GLY A 113 17.52 -8.36 -26.05
C GLY A 113 16.76 -8.13 -27.37
N ILE A 114 16.18 -9.19 -27.91
CA ILE A 114 15.47 -9.19 -29.20
C ILE A 114 14.31 -8.18 -29.20
N ASP A 115 13.53 -8.12 -28.12
CA ASP A 115 12.38 -7.22 -28.02
C ASP A 115 12.82 -5.75 -27.94
N GLN A 116 13.94 -5.45 -27.26
CA GLN A 116 14.50 -4.09 -27.26
C GLN A 116 14.97 -3.69 -28.66
N ILE A 117 15.62 -4.60 -29.40
CA ILE A 117 16.04 -4.34 -30.79
C ILE A 117 14.82 -4.11 -31.68
N PHE A 118 13.73 -4.85 -31.47
CA PHE A 118 12.49 -4.66 -32.22
C PHE A 118 11.95 -3.23 -32.05
N GLU A 119 11.89 -2.71 -30.82
CA GLU A 119 11.43 -1.34 -30.55
C GLU A 119 12.41 -0.29 -31.14
N ILE A 120 13.73 -0.50 -31.04
CA ILE A 120 14.72 0.41 -31.66
C ILE A 120 14.57 0.41 -33.18
N TYR A 121 14.38 -0.76 -33.79
CA TYR A 121 14.21 -0.90 -35.23
C TYR A 121 12.90 -0.25 -35.70
N GLY A 122 11.81 -0.42 -34.95
CA GLY A 122 10.53 0.25 -35.18
C GLY A 122 10.68 1.77 -35.17
N ALA A 123 11.36 2.32 -34.17
CA ALA A 123 11.66 3.75 -34.10
C ALA A 123 12.44 4.29 -35.32
N ILE A 124 13.35 3.48 -35.89
CA ILE A 124 14.07 3.86 -37.12
C ILE A 124 13.14 3.83 -38.33
N LEU A 125 12.28 2.81 -38.45
CA LEU A 125 11.30 2.70 -39.54
C LEU A 125 10.29 3.85 -39.54
N ASP A 126 9.87 4.31 -38.36
CA ASP A 126 9.01 5.49 -38.18
C ASP A 126 9.74 6.82 -38.50
N GLY A 127 11.01 6.76 -38.87
CA GLY A 127 11.79 7.93 -39.30
C GLY A 127 12.24 8.82 -38.15
N LEU A 128 12.29 8.30 -36.91
CA LEU A 128 12.78 9.09 -35.78
C LEU A 128 14.25 9.48 -35.97
N SER A 129 14.59 10.72 -35.59
CA SER A 129 15.98 11.18 -35.65
C SER A 129 16.89 10.38 -34.71
N ILE A 130 18.18 10.33 -35.03
CA ILE A 130 19.18 9.66 -34.18
C ILE A 130 19.18 10.16 -32.72
N MET A 131 18.89 11.44 -32.48
CA MET A 131 18.86 11.98 -31.11
C MET A 131 17.68 11.42 -30.31
N LYS A 132 16.53 11.16 -30.96
CA LYS A 132 15.37 10.52 -30.35
C LYS A 132 15.65 9.03 -30.10
N ILE A 133 16.19 8.33 -31.11
CA ILE A 133 16.56 6.90 -31.02
C ILE A 133 17.55 6.66 -29.88
N ARG A 134 18.59 7.50 -29.72
CA ARG A 134 19.55 7.39 -28.60
C ARG A 134 18.91 7.52 -27.22
N MET A 135 17.76 8.16 -27.12
CA MET A 135 17.07 8.30 -25.85
C MET A 135 16.28 7.03 -25.50
N ILE A 136 15.70 6.37 -26.51
CA ILE A 136 15.01 5.07 -26.41
C ILE A 136 16.04 3.95 -26.19
N ALA A 137 17.07 3.89 -27.03
CA ALA A 137 18.06 2.82 -27.11
C ALA A 137 19.09 2.87 -25.97
N LYS A 138 18.65 2.66 -24.73
CA LYS A 138 19.52 2.46 -23.56
C LYS A 138 19.27 1.08 -22.96
N THR A 139 20.33 0.31 -22.74
CA THR A 139 20.27 -1.09 -22.29
C THR A 139 19.59 -1.28 -20.93
N LYS A 140 19.54 -0.23 -20.11
CA LYS A 140 18.85 -0.22 -18.82
C LYS A 140 17.32 -0.22 -18.91
N PHE A 141 16.73 0.16 -20.05
CA PHE A 141 15.28 0.14 -20.21
C PHE A 141 14.80 -1.25 -20.58
N THR A 142 13.63 -1.68 -20.12
CA THR A 142 12.96 -2.86 -20.68
C THR A 142 12.40 -2.56 -22.08
N ALA A 143 12.01 -3.58 -22.83
CA ALA A 143 11.37 -3.38 -24.14
C ALA A 143 10.05 -2.60 -24.01
N GLU A 144 9.28 -2.83 -22.94
CA GLU A 144 8.04 -2.11 -22.67
C GLU A 144 8.30 -0.63 -22.38
N GLN A 145 9.30 -0.29 -21.57
CA GLN A 145 9.70 1.10 -21.36
C GLN A 145 10.16 1.76 -22.66
N MET A 146 10.92 1.04 -23.51
CA MET A 146 11.31 1.53 -24.83
C MET A 146 10.09 1.79 -25.73
N ARG A 147 9.09 0.91 -25.70
CA ARG A 147 7.83 1.08 -26.44
C ARG A 147 7.08 2.33 -26.02
N VAL A 148 7.00 2.61 -24.72
CA VAL A 148 6.36 3.85 -24.21
C VAL A 148 7.12 5.07 -24.73
N LEU A 149 8.45 5.07 -24.68
CA LEU A 149 9.26 6.19 -25.20
C LEU A 149 9.13 6.36 -26.72
N HIS A 150 9.14 5.25 -27.47
CA HIS A 150 8.92 5.24 -28.91
C HIS A 150 7.55 5.81 -29.24
N SER A 151 6.49 5.30 -28.62
CA SER A 151 5.12 5.77 -28.81
C SER A 151 4.99 7.26 -28.47
N ALA A 152 5.56 7.72 -27.36
CA ALA A 152 5.54 9.13 -26.98
C ALA A 152 6.21 10.04 -28.02
N PHE A 153 7.30 9.59 -28.65
CA PHE A 153 7.95 10.34 -29.73
C PHE A 153 7.14 10.42 -31.03
N SER A 154 6.26 9.43 -31.25
CA SER A 154 5.39 9.35 -32.44
C SER A 154 4.06 10.07 -32.21
N SER A 155 3.54 10.10 -30.98
CA SER A 155 2.25 10.71 -30.64
C SER A 155 2.31 12.22 -30.45
N PHE A 156 3.43 12.75 -29.97
CA PHE A 156 3.57 14.19 -29.72
C PHE A 156 4.00 14.92 -31.02
N GLU A 157 3.27 15.96 -31.42
CA GLU A 157 3.53 16.73 -32.66
C GLU A 157 4.33 18.04 -32.43
N SER A 158 4.86 18.28 -31.22
CA SER A 158 5.38 19.58 -30.81
C SER A 158 6.92 19.71 -30.85
N GLU A 159 7.45 20.93 -30.91
CA GLU A 159 8.90 21.15 -30.70
C GLU A 159 9.37 20.76 -29.29
N LEU A 160 8.44 20.63 -28.34
CA LEU A 160 8.72 20.27 -26.95
C LEU A 160 8.82 18.77 -26.70
N VAL A 161 8.44 17.92 -27.67
CA VAL A 161 8.47 16.45 -27.56
C VAL A 161 9.76 15.96 -26.92
N TYR A 162 10.90 16.48 -27.36
CA TYR A 162 12.19 16.02 -26.85
C TYR A 162 12.37 16.32 -25.36
N LYS A 163 11.90 17.49 -24.88
CA LYS A 163 11.93 17.84 -23.45
C LYS A 163 10.95 16.98 -22.66
N GLN A 164 9.76 16.73 -23.19
CA GLN A 164 8.72 15.93 -22.54
C GLN A 164 9.17 14.47 -22.35
N VAL A 165 9.58 13.82 -23.44
CA VAL A 165 10.03 12.42 -23.41
C VAL A 165 11.31 12.29 -22.56
N LYS A 166 12.14 13.34 -22.45
CA LYS A 166 13.31 13.32 -21.55
C LYS A 166 12.92 13.21 -20.08
N VAL A 167 11.79 13.76 -19.66
CA VAL A 167 11.25 13.58 -18.30
C VAL A 167 10.76 12.15 -18.11
N ILE A 168 10.04 11.61 -19.10
CA ILE A 168 9.50 10.23 -19.07
C ILE A 168 10.62 9.18 -19.05
N ALA A 169 11.75 9.46 -19.70
CA ALA A 169 12.87 8.53 -19.89
C ALA A 169 13.72 8.28 -18.61
N ASN A 170 13.10 7.70 -17.58
CA ASN A 170 13.74 7.24 -16.36
C ASN A 170 13.55 5.72 -16.16
N HIS A 171 14.65 4.95 -16.30
CA HIS A 171 14.64 3.49 -16.20
C HIS A 171 14.15 2.91 -14.85
N LYS A 172 14.14 3.73 -13.80
CA LYS A 172 13.67 3.30 -12.48
C LYS A 172 12.14 3.38 -12.34
N LEU A 173 11.46 4.12 -13.20
CA LEU A 173 10.00 4.15 -13.23
C LEU A 173 9.49 2.84 -13.86
N SER A 174 8.38 2.32 -13.37
CA SER A 174 7.66 1.24 -14.04
C SER A 174 7.08 1.72 -15.38
N THR A 175 6.75 0.77 -16.25
CA THR A 175 6.07 1.07 -17.52
C THR A 175 4.78 1.85 -17.29
N GLU A 176 3.98 1.47 -16.27
CA GLU A 176 2.72 2.12 -15.94
C GLU A 176 2.92 3.56 -15.44
N GLN A 177 3.94 3.82 -14.62
CA GLN A 177 4.31 5.18 -14.22
C GLN A 177 4.69 6.02 -15.47
N MET A 178 5.48 5.46 -16.40
CA MET A 178 5.83 6.16 -17.63
C MET A 178 4.62 6.46 -18.51
N GLU A 179 3.65 5.55 -18.60
CA GLU A 179 2.38 5.75 -19.30
C GLU A 179 1.56 6.88 -18.64
N LYS A 180 1.50 6.95 -17.31
CA LYS A 180 0.86 8.08 -16.61
C LYS A 180 1.51 9.42 -16.92
N LEU A 181 2.84 9.47 -17.06
CA LEU A 181 3.52 10.70 -17.49
C LEU A 181 3.21 11.08 -18.95
N VAL A 182 2.96 10.10 -19.82
CA VAL A 182 2.46 10.34 -21.19
C VAL A 182 1.04 10.91 -21.15
N ASP A 183 0.16 10.31 -20.35
CA ASP A 183 -1.21 10.79 -20.14
C ASP A 183 -1.22 12.23 -19.61
N ALA A 184 -0.38 12.55 -18.63
CA ALA A 184 -0.21 13.90 -18.10
C ALA A 184 0.06 14.94 -19.20
N TYR A 185 0.97 14.63 -20.14
CA TYR A 185 1.22 15.53 -21.28
C TYR A 185 0.05 15.59 -22.26
N ASN A 186 -0.69 14.49 -22.46
CA ASN A 186 -1.90 14.48 -23.30
C ASN A 186 -3.02 15.33 -22.68
N TYR A 187 -3.09 15.41 -21.35
CA TYR A 187 -3.96 16.34 -20.62
C TYR A 187 -3.48 17.80 -20.66
N GLY A 188 -2.32 18.07 -21.26
CA GLY A 188 -1.80 19.42 -21.46
C GLY A 188 -0.93 19.95 -20.32
N LEU A 189 -0.52 19.10 -19.37
CA LEU A 189 0.36 19.52 -18.28
C LEU A 189 1.74 19.96 -18.81
N THR A 190 2.35 20.91 -18.10
CA THR A 190 3.68 21.46 -18.42
C THR A 190 4.80 20.50 -18.04
N VAL A 191 5.99 20.73 -18.61
CA VAL A 191 7.21 19.95 -18.28
C VAL A 191 7.56 20.06 -16.79
N GLU A 192 7.31 21.21 -16.18
CA GLU A 192 7.55 21.47 -14.76
C GLU A 192 6.59 20.68 -13.87
N GLN A 193 5.29 20.66 -14.19
CA GLN A 193 4.30 19.87 -13.45
C GLN A 193 4.56 18.36 -13.57
N VAL A 194 4.88 17.87 -14.78
CA VAL A 194 5.17 16.44 -14.99
C VAL A 194 6.47 16.01 -14.30
N LYS A 195 7.44 16.91 -14.07
CA LYS A 195 8.61 16.58 -13.23
C LYS A 195 8.24 16.33 -11.77
N GLU A 196 7.26 17.06 -11.23
CA GLU A 196 6.78 16.82 -9.87
C GLU A 196 6.06 15.46 -9.77
N ILE A 197 5.34 15.06 -10.81
CA ILE A 197 4.68 13.75 -10.91
C ILE A 197 5.70 12.62 -11.08
N ALA A 198 6.78 12.84 -11.83
CA ALA A 198 7.77 11.80 -12.20
C ALA A 198 8.70 11.32 -11.06
N LYS A 199 8.35 11.61 -9.81
CA LYS A 199 9.07 11.11 -8.62
C LYS A 199 8.89 9.59 -8.50
N GLU A 200 9.96 8.90 -8.12
CA GLU A 200 10.01 7.43 -8.08
C GLU A 200 9.10 6.86 -6.98
N GLU A 201 8.80 7.66 -5.96
CA GLU A 201 8.04 7.33 -4.78
C GLU A 201 6.52 7.19 -5.03
N TYR A 202 5.98 7.82 -6.08
CA TYR A 202 4.55 7.75 -6.36
C TYR A 202 4.17 6.48 -7.12
N SER A 203 3.14 5.78 -6.65
CA SER A 203 2.48 4.71 -7.41
C SER A 203 1.75 5.28 -8.64
N PRO A 204 1.43 4.45 -9.65
CA PRO A 204 0.58 4.87 -10.77
C PRO A 204 -0.79 5.46 -10.35
N ALA A 205 -1.36 4.97 -9.24
CA ALA A 205 -2.62 5.48 -8.70
C ALA A 205 -2.44 6.88 -8.08
N GLN A 206 -1.39 7.10 -7.29
CA GLN A 206 -1.05 8.44 -6.78
C GLN A 206 -0.76 9.41 -7.93
N MET A 207 -0.02 8.98 -8.96
CA MET A 207 0.23 9.81 -10.15
C MET A 207 -1.08 10.22 -10.84
N GLN A 208 -2.06 9.32 -10.92
CA GLN A 208 -3.37 9.64 -11.50
C GLN A 208 -4.08 10.74 -10.70
N GLU A 209 -4.14 10.64 -9.38
CA GLU A 209 -4.76 11.68 -8.54
C GLU A 209 -4.05 13.04 -8.66
N ILE A 210 -2.72 13.04 -8.75
CA ILE A 210 -1.95 14.29 -8.96
C ILE A 210 -2.24 14.88 -10.34
N ILE A 211 -2.36 14.06 -11.39
CA ILE A 211 -2.72 14.53 -12.74
C ILE A 211 -4.10 15.20 -12.72
N GLU A 212 -5.08 14.59 -12.04
CA GLU A 212 -6.41 15.16 -11.94
C GLU A 212 -6.42 16.45 -11.11
N ALA A 213 -5.67 16.51 -10.00
CA ALA A 213 -5.52 17.74 -9.22
C ALA A 213 -4.94 18.91 -10.04
N TYR A 214 -3.98 18.64 -10.94
CA TYR A 214 -3.50 19.67 -11.87
C TYR A 214 -4.55 20.06 -12.91
N ALA A 215 -5.41 19.13 -13.34
CA ALA A 215 -6.50 19.40 -14.27
C ALA A 215 -7.61 20.27 -13.64
N ASP A 216 -7.75 20.22 -12.31
CA ASP A 216 -8.65 21.09 -11.52
C ASP A 216 -8.09 22.52 -11.33
N GLU A 217 -6.92 22.84 -11.92
CA GLU A 217 -6.28 24.16 -11.94
C GLU A 217 -5.98 24.76 -10.54
N PHE A 218 -5.62 23.91 -9.58
CA PHE A 218 -5.21 24.36 -8.24
C PHE A 218 -3.97 25.25 -8.24
N THR A 219 -3.87 26.12 -7.22
CA THR A 219 -2.68 26.94 -7.00
C THR A 219 -1.48 26.09 -6.58
N ASP A 220 -0.26 26.61 -6.76
CA ASP A 220 0.96 25.93 -6.31
C ASP A 220 0.95 25.63 -4.80
N GLU A 221 0.34 26.50 -3.99
CA GLU A 221 0.19 26.31 -2.53
C GLU A 221 -0.76 25.14 -2.22
N GLN A 222 -1.90 25.05 -2.90
CA GLN A 222 -2.85 23.94 -2.75
C GLN A 222 -2.27 22.61 -3.25
N MET A 223 -1.58 22.63 -4.40
CA MET A 223 -0.90 21.45 -4.93
C MET A 223 0.14 20.91 -3.96
N ALA A 224 0.82 21.77 -3.18
CA ALA A 224 1.82 21.33 -2.21
C ALA A 224 1.23 20.40 -1.13
N PHE A 225 -0.06 20.52 -0.79
CA PHE A 225 -0.73 19.62 0.16
C PHE A 225 -1.00 18.24 -0.45
N ILE A 226 -1.26 18.16 -1.76
CA ILE A 226 -1.54 16.90 -2.46
C ILE A 226 -0.24 16.18 -2.84
N LEU A 227 0.82 16.94 -3.17
CA LEU A 227 2.13 16.44 -3.60
C LEU A 227 2.98 15.85 -2.45
N ASN A 228 2.36 15.08 -1.54
CA ASN A 228 3.06 14.34 -0.50
C ASN A 228 3.03 12.83 -0.80
N PRO A 229 4.18 12.19 -1.09
CA PRO A 229 4.25 10.76 -1.41
C PRO A 229 3.87 9.83 -0.25
N LYS A 230 3.71 10.35 0.98
CA LYS A 230 3.21 9.57 2.11
C LYS A 230 1.69 9.32 2.05
N LEU A 231 0.95 10.12 1.31
CA LEU A 231 -0.50 9.96 1.14
C LEU A 231 -0.77 8.86 0.11
N ASP A 232 -1.64 7.90 0.39
CA ASP A 232 -2.14 6.98 -0.62
C ASP A 232 -3.12 7.65 -1.60
N GLU A 233 -3.59 6.91 -2.60
CA GLU A 233 -4.51 7.43 -3.63
C GLU A 233 -5.84 7.92 -3.05
N TYR A 234 -6.36 7.28 -2.01
CA TYR A 234 -7.64 7.66 -1.41
C TYR A 234 -7.49 8.94 -0.59
N GLN A 235 -6.39 9.07 0.16
CA GLN A 235 -6.05 10.29 0.88
C GLN A 235 -5.79 11.46 -0.09
N MET A 236 -5.08 11.24 -1.20
CA MET A 236 -4.90 12.28 -2.23
C MET A 236 -6.22 12.71 -2.86
N SER A 237 -7.12 11.77 -3.13
CA SER A 237 -8.48 12.05 -3.61
C SER A 237 -9.26 12.91 -2.61
N GLN A 238 -9.23 12.57 -1.32
CA GLN A 238 -9.85 13.39 -0.27
C GLN A 238 -9.23 14.78 -0.14
N MET A 239 -7.91 14.90 -0.27
CA MET A 239 -7.24 16.20 -0.26
C MET A 239 -7.72 17.08 -1.40
N ARG A 240 -7.86 16.51 -2.59
CA ARG A 240 -8.40 17.19 -3.77
C ARG A 240 -9.84 17.65 -3.54
N ASP A 241 -10.71 16.77 -3.05
CA ASP A 241 -12.10 17.11 -2.72
C ASP A 241 -12.18 18.20 -1.65
N ALA A 242 -11.33 18.13 -0.62
CA ALA A 242 -11.25 19.15 0.43
C ALA A 242 -10.84 20.53 -0.11
N VAL A 243 -9.90 20.57 -1.06
CA VAL A 243 -9.52 21.81 -1.76
C VAL A 243 -10.70 22.37 -2.57
N LEU A 244 -11.41 21.51 -3.31
CA LEU A 244 -12.59 21.91 -4.10
C LEU A 244 -13.75 22.42 -3.22
N ASP A 245 -13.94 21.80 -2.05
CA ASP A 245 -14.95 22.18 -1.07
C ASP A 245 -14.57 23.45 -0.27
N GLY A 246 -13.37 23.99 -0.48
CA GLY A 246 -12.92 25.24 0.12
C GLY A 246 -12.48 25.11 1.58
N VAL A 247 -11.98 23.94 1.99
CA VAL A 247 -11.34 23.74 3.30
C VAL A 247 -10.11 24.65 3.40
N SER A 248 -9.90 25.27 4.57
CA SER A 248 -8.80 26.23 4.77
C SER A 248 -7.43 25.57 4.67
N ASP A 249 -6.44 26.33 4.17
CA ASP A 249 -5.04 25.88 4.06
C ASP A 249 -4.43 25.40 5.38
N GLU A 250 -4.84 25.97 6.53
CA GLU A 250 -4.37 25.53 7.85
C GLU A 250 -4.75 24.08 8.16
N VAL A 251 -6.01 23.73 7.85
CA VAL A 251 -6.52 22.37 8.02
C VAL A 251 -5.88 21.44 6.99
N LEU A 252 -5.83 21.84 5.72
CA LEU A 252 -5.19 21.06 4.65
C LEU A 252 -3.74 20.73 4.98
N ALA A 253 -2.96 21.71 5.46
CA ALA A 253 -1.57 21.52 5.85
C ALA A 253 -1.40 20.51 6.99
N SER A 254 -2.37 20.47 7.91
CA SER A 254 -2.33 19.58 9.07
C SER A 254 -2.70 18.14 8.68
N ILE A 255 -3.70 17.94 7.83
CA ILE A 255 -4.13 16.59 7.41
C ILE A 255 -3.25 16.00 6.29
N SER A 256 -2.53 16.83 5.53
CA SER A 256 -1.66 16.37 4.44
C SER A 256 -0.35 15.72 4.89
N THR A 257 -0.12 15.52 6.20
CA THR A 257 1.16 15.02 6.75
C THR A 257 1.41 13.54 6.44
N GLY A 258 0.34 12.78 6.18
CA GLY A 258 0.34 11.32 6.09
C GLY A 258 0.23 10.61 7.45
N GLU A 259 -0.16 11.32 8.50
CA GLU A 259 -0.38 10.75 9.85
C GLU A 259 -1.82 10.24 10.07
N TYR A 260 -2.79 10.77 9.34
CA TYR A 260 -4.20 10.41 9.45
C TYR A 260 -4.59 9.45 8.34
N ASP A 261 -5.33 8.39 8.63
CA ASP A 261 -5.94 7.56 7.59
C ASP A 261 -7.14 8.25 6.93
N TYR A 262 -7.69 7.60 5.89
CA TYR A 262 -8.85 8.09 5.13
C TYR A 262 -10.06 8.43 6.02
N GLU A 263 -10.39 7.58 7.00
CA GLU A 263 -11.59 7.76 7.83
C GLU A 263 -11.43 8.96 8.77
N HIS A 264 -10.24 9.14 9.36
CA HIS A 264 -9.94 10.32 10.17
C HIS A 264 -9.96 11.61 9.34
N MET A 265 -9.35 11.60 8.16
CA MET A 265 -9.34 12.76 7.26
C MET A 265 -10.76 13.17 6.87
N GLU A 266 -11.64 12.21 6.55
CA GLU A 266 -13.04 12.46 6.23
C GLU A 266 -13.75 13.22 7.36
N ILE A 267 -13.60 12.76 8.61
CA ILE A 267 -14.21 13.37 9.78
C ILE A 267 -13.71 14.81 9.98
N ILE A 268 -12.41 15.04 9.85
CA ILE A 268 -11.80 16.38 10.01
C ILE A 268 -12.30 17.33 8.91
N ILE A 269 -12.31 16.86 7.66
CA ILE A 269 -12.76 17.61 6.48
C ILE A 269 -14.23 17.99 6.63
N GLU A 270 -15.11 17.05 6.98
CA GLU A 270 -16.52 17.32 7.24
C GLU A 270 -16.68 18.33 8.38
N ALA A 271 -15.95 18.17 9.50
CA ALA A 271 -16.00 19.13 10.59
C ALA A 271 -15.62 20.55 10.17
N SER A 272 -14.64 20.68 9.28
CA SER A 272 -14.25 21.97 8.71
C SER A 272 -15.37 22.61 7.88
N LYS A 273 -16.09 21.83 7.07
CA LYS A 273 -17.19 22.34 6.21
C LYS A 273 -18.34 22.94 7.02
N TYR A 274 -18.59 22.45 8.23
CA TYR A 274 -19.64 22.96 9.13
C TYR A 274 -19.20 24.19 9.95
N GLY A 275 -17.98 24.72 9.73
CA GLY A 275 -17.48 25.91 10.42
C GLY A 275 -17.18 25.67 11.90
N LEU A 276 -16.84 24.44 12.28
CA LEU A 276 -16.59 24.04 13.67
C LEU A 276 -15.09 24.11 14.02
N GLU A 277 -14.44 25.25 13.77
CA GLU A 277 -12.97 25.44 13.91
C GLU A 277 -12.38 24.92 15.22
N THR A 278 -13.01 25.22 16.37
CA THR A 278 -12.49 24.75 17.67
C THR A 278 -12.55 23.23 17.81
N HIS A 279 -13.52 22.57 17.16
CA HIS A 279 -13.65 21.12 17.16
C HIS A 279 -12.69 20.48 16.18
N VAL A 280 -12.46 21.10 15.01
CA VAL A 280 -11.42 20.68 14.06
C VAL A 280 -10.06 20.61 14.75
N GLN A 281 -9.69 21.61 15.54
CA GLN A 281 -8.43 21.61 16.31
C GLN A 281 -8.32 20.45 17.31
N LEU A 282 -9.44 19.93 17.83
CA LEU A 282 -9.44 18.73 18.68
C LEU A 282 -9.26 17.46 17.84
N LEU A 283 -9.94 17.39 16.69
CA LEU A 283 -9.87 16.26 15.77
C LEU A 283 -8.49 16.13 15.10
N LEU A 284 -7.74 17.22 14.99
CA LEU A 284 -6.35 17.24 14.55
C LEU A 284 -5.37 16.63 15.57
N ASN A 285 -5.82 16.05 16.69
CA ASN A 285 -4.93 15.30 17.57
C ASN A 285 -4.68 13.88 17.02
N PRO A 286 -3.46 13.54 16.58
CA PRO A 286 -3.15 12.22 15.99
C PRO A 286 -3.19 11.07 17.01
N GLU A 287 -3.27 11.36 18.31
CA GLU A 287 -3.45 10.34 19.35
C GLU A 287 -4.89 9.81 19.46
N LEU A 288 -5.86 10.46 18.80
CA LEU A 288 -7.24 10.01 18.76
C LEU A 288 -7.39 8.86 17.76
N ASP A 289 -8.12 7.81 18.14
CA ASP A 289 -8.59 6.78 17.21
C ASP A 289 -9.85 7.24 16.44
N VAL A 290 -10.18 6.53 15.35
CA VAL A 290 -11.29 6.91 14.45
C VAL A 290 -12.60 7.01 15.23
N LYS A 291 -12.81 6.10 16.19
CA LYS A 291 -14.06 6.04 16.95
C LYS A 291 -14.16 7.20 17.94
N GLN A 292 -13.05 7.62 18.52
CA GLN A 292 -12.99 8.83 19.35
C GLN A 292 -13.27 10.07 18.48
N ALA A 293 -12.62 10.20 17.32
CA ALA A 293 -12.84 11.29 16.38
C ALA A 293 -14.30 11.36 15.90
N ASP A 294 -14.89 10.23 15.50
CA ASP A 294 -16.30 10.12 15.09
C ASP A 294 -17.26 10.48 16.23
N THR A 295 -16.96 10.04 17.46
CA THR A 295 -17.77 10.41 18.62
C THR A 295 -17.71 11.91 18.89
N ILE A 296 -16.52 12.53 18.81
CA ILE A 296 -16.37 13.98 18.93
C ILE A 296 -17.23 14.65 17.86
N TRP A 297 -17.06 14.27 16.60
CA TRP A 297 -17.80 14.82 15.47
C TRP A 297 -19.32 14.77 15.67
N ASN A 298 -19.88 13.61 16.00
CA ASN A 298 -21.31 13.44 16.21
C ASN A 298 -21.85 14.33 17.35
N LEU A 299 -21.11 14.42 18.47
CA LEU A 299 -21.49 15.27 19.59
C LEU A 299 -21.46 16.77 19.24
N CYS A 300 -20.54 17.17 18.34
CA CYS A 300 -20.43 18.54 17.84
C CYS A 300 -21.57 18.88 16.86
N ALA A 301 -21.78 18.02 15.87
CA ALA A 301 -22.74 18.24 14.79
C ALA A 301 -24.17 18.37 15.31
N GLU A 302 -24.54 17.55 16.30
CA GLU A 302 -25.85 17.59 16.94
C GLU A 302 -25.97 18.68 18.02
N LYS A 303 -24.88 19.39 18.34
CA LYS A 303 -24.79 20.39 19.43
C LYS A 303 -25.30 19.85 20.77
N ILE A 304 -25.00 18.57 21.07
CA ILE A 304 -25.45 17.89 22.29
C ILE A 304 -24.72 18.44 23.50
N LEU A 305 -23.40 18.63 23.37
CA LEU A 305 -22.50 19.01 24.47
C LEU A 305 -21.85 20.37 24.21
N SER A 306 -21.42 21.02 25.29
CA SER A 306 -20.57 22.21 25.25
C SER A 306 -19.15 21.89 24.80
N ILE A 307 -18.42 22.89 24.31
CA ILE A 307 -17.04 22.71 23.87
C ILE A 307 -16.12 22.29 25.02
N GLU A 308 -16.37 22.76 26.25
CA GLU A 308 -15.61 22.37 27.44
C GLU A 308 -15.79 20.89 27.78
N GLU A 309 -17.01 20.37 27.67
CA GLU A 309 -17.30 18.94 27.85
C GLU A 309 -16.64 18.11 26.75
N ILE A 310 -16.72 18.54 25.49
CA ILE A 310 -16.07 17.86 24.37
C ILE A 310 -14.54 17.84 24.54
N LYS A 311 -13.93 18.95 25.00
CA LYS A 311 -12.49 18.99 25.34
C LYS A 311 -12.12 17.99 26.43
N PHE A 312 -12.98 17.83 27.44
CA PHE A 312 -12.78 16.85 28.49
C PHE A 312 -12.84 15.41 27.95
N LEU A 313 -13.77 15.14 27.03
CA LEU A 313 -13.91 13.85 26.37
C LEU A 313 -12.74 13.53 25.44
N ALA A 314 -12.23 14.53 24.73
CA ALA A 314 -11.15 14.42 23.74
C ALA A 314 -9.74 14.21 24.35
N ASP A 315 -9.62 14.07 25.67
CA ASP A 315 -8.36 13.66 26.30
C ASP A 315 -7.98 12.25 25.79
N PRO A 316 -6.79 12.06 25.18
CA PRO A 316 -6.34 10.77 24.65
C PRO A 316 -6.33 9.63 25.69
N GLN A 317 -6.25 9.94 26.99
CA GLN A 317 -6.34 8.94 28.06
C GLN A 317 -7.74 8.33 28.19
N ASN A 318 -8.77 9.00 27.66
CA ASN A 318 -10.13 8.49 27.63
C ASN A 318 -10.34 7.62 26.39
N ASN A 319 -10.05 6.33 26.50
CA ASN A 319 -10.40 5.38 25.44
C ASN A 319 -11.88 5.50 25.03
N TRP A 320 -12.21 5.04 23.82
CA TRP A 320 -13.56 5.20 23.25
C TRP A 320 -14.70 4.75 24.17
N LEU A 321 -14.55 3.64 24.90
CA LEU A 321 -15.61 3.16 25.80
C LEU A 321 -15.82 4.11 26.99
N LYS A 322 -14.73 4.63 27.56
CA LYS A 322 -14.78 5.63 28.62
C LYS A 322 -15.37 6.93 28.10
N MET A 323 -14.98 7.36 26.91
CA MET A 323 -15.52 8.56 26.25
C MET A 323 -17.04 8.45 26.05
N GLN A 324 -17.54 7.31 25.55
CA GLN A 324 -18.98 7.09 25.41
C GLN A 324 -19.69 7.23 26.75
N GLU A 325 -19.13 6.64 27.81
CA GLU A 325 -19.81 6.67 29.08
C GLU A 325 -19.83 8.07 29.69
N LEU A 326 -18.69 8.77 29.68
CA LEU A 326 -18.62 10.17 30.08
C LEU A 326 -19.58 11.06 29.27
N SER A 327 -19.78 10.78 27.97
CA SER A 327 -20.78 11.48 27.17
C SER A 327 -22.20 11.29 27.73
N ARG A 328 -22.54 10.09 28.23
CA ARG A 328 -23.82 9.82 28.89
C ARG A 328 -23.93 10.53 30.24
N TRP A 329 -22.83 10.74 30.96
CA TRP A 329 -22.84 11.57 32.17
C TRP A 329 -23.23 13.01 31.82
N PHE A 330 -22.60 13.63 30.81
CA PHE A 330 -22.94 14.99 30.41
C PHE A 330 -24.38 15.11 29.88
N MET A 331 -24.86 14.12 29.12
CA MET A 331 -26.28 14.07 28.70
C MET A 331 -27.27 13.94 29.87
N ASP A 332 -26.87 13.32 30.98
CA ASP A 332 -27.64 13.27 32.22
C ASP A 332 -27.51 14.57 33.05
N ASN A 333 -26.84 15.60 32.52
CA ASN A 333 -26.59 16.93 33.10
C ASN A 333 -25.65 16.96 34.31
N TYR A 334 -24.71 16.02 34.42
CA TYR A 334 -23.63 16.12 35.40
C TYR A 334 -22.58 17.14 34.95
N SER A 335 -22.12 17.98 35.86
CA SER A 335 -21.05 18.96 35.61
C SER A 335 -19.68 18.29 35.42
N ILE A 336 -18.74 19.00 34.79
CA ILE A 336 -17.36 18.54 34.61
C ILE A 336 -16.71 18.21 35.96
N GLU A 337 -16.94 19.01 37.00
CA GLU A 337 -16.41 18.77 38.34
C GLU A 337 -16.95 17.48 38.97
N GLU A 338 -18.24 17.20 38.80
CA GLU A 338 -18.88 15.97 39.28
C GLU A 338 -18.32 14.76 38.55
N VAL A 339 -18.20 14.84 37.22
CA VAL A 339 -17.63 13.76 36.40
C VAL A 339 -16.17 13.50 36.80
N LYS A 340 -15.38 14.57 36.95
CA LYS A 340 -13.96 14.48 37.30
C LYS A 340 -13.71 13.85 38.67
N ALA A 341 -14.64 13.98 39.61
CA ALA A 341 -14.53 13.34 40.93
C ALA A 341 -14.39 11.80 40.84
N TYR A 342 -14.91 11.21 39.76
CA TYR A 342 -14.90 9.77 39.50
C TYR A 342 -13.99 9.36 38.33
N SER A 343 -13.96 10.11 37.22
CA SER A 343 -13.33 9.69 35.96
C SER A 343 -11.87 9.24 36.09
N ASP A 344 -11.11 9.85 37.00
CA ASP A 344 -9.67 9.60 37.15
C ASP A 344 -9.38 8.28 37.91
N LYS A 345 -10.38 7.75 38.62
CA LYS A 345 -10.23 6.60 39.52
C LYS A 345 -10.87 5.32 39.00
N PHE A 346 -11.81 5.45 38.05
CA PHE A 346 -12.69 4.38 37.63
C PHE A 346 -12.61 4.15 36.11
N ARG A 347 -12.76 2.88 35.71
CA ARG A 347 -12.88 2.47 34.31
C ARG A 347 -14.30 2.74 33.79
N ALA A 348 -14.46 2.68 32.47
CA ALA A 348 -15.72 2.98 31.80
C ALA A 348 -16.91 2.18 32.37
N GLU A 349 -16.71 0.87 32.57
CA GLU A 349 -17.74 -0.04 33.04
C GLU A 349 -18.13 0.22 34.51
N GLN A 350 -17.15 0.64 35.33
CA GLN A 350 -17.41 1.07 36.72
C GLN A 350 -18.15 2.42 36.73
N LEU A 351 -17.76 3.37 35.88
CA LEU A 351 -18.43 4.67 35.73
C LEU A 351 -19.90 4.50 35.33
N GLU A 352 -20.22 3.51 34.51
CA GLU A 352 -21.61 3.16 34.18
C GLU A 352 -22.43 2.80 35.42
N LYS A 353 -21.88 1.94 36.29
CA LYS A 353 -22.55 1.53 37.54
C LYS A 353 -22.71 2.69 38.51
N ILE A 354 -21.68 3.54 38.62
CA ILE A 354 -21.72 4.74 39.46
C ILE A 354 -22.78 5.71 38.95
N ARG A 355 -22.80 6.02 37.64
CA ARG A 355 -23.83 6.88 37.03
C ARG A 355 -25.23 6.35 37.25
N TYR A 356 -25.43 5.05 37.04
CA TYR A 356 -26.70 4.39 37.29
C TYR A 356 -27.14 4.58 38.75
N GLY A 357 -26.23 4.35 39.71
CA GLY A 357 -26.51 4.54 41.12
C GLY A 357 -26.86 5.97 41.49
N LEU A 358 -26.14 6.96 40.94
CA LEU A 358 -26.44 8.39 41.12
C LEU A 358 -27.82 8.74 40.54
N LYS A 359 -28.10 8.31 39.31
CA LYS A 359 -29.37 8.57 38.61
C LYS A 359 -30.58 7.97 39.31
N ARG A 360 -30.39 6.83 39.98
CA ARG A 360 -31.42 6.15 40.78
C ARG A 360 -31.44 6.60 42.24
N ASN A 361 -30.52 7.47 42.65
CA ASN A 361 -30.33 7.91 44.03
C ASN A 361 -30.22 6.71 45.00
N LEU A 362 -29.36 5.74 44.66
CA LEU A 362 -29.15 4.53 45.47
C LEU A 362 -28.43 4.86 46.78
N ASP A 363 -28.84 4.20 47.85
CA ASP A 363 -28.23 4.35 49.17
C ASP A 363 -26.80 3.74 49.23
N PHE A 364 -26.07 4.10 50.29
CA PHE A 364 -24.79 3.49 50.67
C PHE A 364 -23.67 3.57 49.62
N MET A 365 -23.67 4.63 48.80
CA MET A 365 -22.66 4.83 47.74
C MET A 365 -21.21 4.78 48.27
N ASP A 366 -20.97 5.22 49.51
CA ASP A 366 -19.67 5.17 50.18
C ASP A 366 -19.12 3.74 50.38
N LEU A 367 -20.00 2.73 50.34
CA LEU A 367 -19.62 1.34 50.51
C LEU A 367 -19.12 0.70 49.21
N TRP A 368 -19.78 0.98 48.09
CA TRP A 368 -19.59 0.24 46.84
C TRP A 368 -18.93 1.06 45.71
N VAL A 369 -18.92 2.39 45.80
CA VAL A 369 -18.20 3.26 44.85
C VAL A 369 -16.72 3.30 45.22
N LYS A 370 -16.02 2.19 44.95
CA LYS A 370 -14.60 2.05 45.25
C LYS A 370 -13.85 1.30 44.15
N PRO A 371 -12.61 1.73 43.81
CA PRO A 371 -11.90 1.20 42.64
C PRO A 371 -11.53 -0.27 42.78
N GLU A 372 -11.50 -0.82 44.00
CA GLU A 372 -11.25 -2.23 44.26
C GLU A 372 -12.38 -3.18 43.81
N PHE A 373 -13.59 -2.67 43.53
CA PHE A 373 -14.69 -3.49 43.01
C PHE A 373 -14.76 -3.42 41.49
N ASP A 374 -14.78 -4.55 40.79
CA ASP A 374 -15.09 -4.59 39.36
C ASP A 374 -16.58 -4.27 39.08
N GLU A 375 -16.92 -4.04 37.81
CA GLU A 375 -18.29 -3.67 37.40
C GLU A 375 -19.32 -4.75 37.73
N CYS A 376 -18.91 -6.02 37.69
CA CYS A 376 -19.78 -7.14 38.00
C CYS A 376 -20.05 -7.21 39.52
N GLN A 377 -19.04 -6.99 40.34
CA GLN A 377 -19.16 -6.91 41.81
C GLN A 377 -20.05 -5.72 42.20
N MET A 378 -19.81 -4.54 41.60
CA MET A 378 -20.68 -3.36 41.77
C MET A 378 -22.12 -3.68 41.40
N GLN A 379 -22.36 -4.38 40.28
CA GLN A 379 -23.70 -4.76 39.85
C GLN A 379 -24.41 -5.68 40.86
N GLU A 380 -23.71 -6.63 41.49
CA GLU A 380 -24.34 -7.48 42.51
C GLU A 380 -24.71 -6.69 43.77
N ILE A 381 -23.86 -5.73 44.19
CA ILE A 381 -24.16 -4.85 45.33
C ILE A 381 -25.37 -3.97 45.01
N ILE A 382 -25.37 -3.32 43.84
CA ILE A 382 -26.49 -2.52 43.33
C ILE A 382 -27.78 -3.35 43.31
N SER A 383 -27.72 -4.58 42.80
CA SER A 383 -28.88 -5.47 42.75
C SER A 383 -29.44 -5.78 44.14
N GLY A 384 -28.57 -5.98 45.14
CA GLY A 384 -29.00 -6.16 46.53
C GLY A 384 -29.68 -4.91 47.10
N ILE A 385 -29.13 -3.73 46.85
CA ILE A 385 -29.72 -2.45 47.25
C ILE A 385 -31.11 -2.27 46.63
N GLU A 386 -31.27 -2.53 45.33
CA GLU A 386 -32.55 -2.45 44.62
C GLU A 386 -33.60 -3.45 45.14
N LYS A 387 -33.15 -4.55 45.76
CA LYS A 387 -34.01 -5.54 46.42
C LYS A 387 -34.36 -5.17 47.87
N GLY A 388 -33.92 -4.00 48.34
CA GLY A 388 -34.20 -3.47 49.67
C GLY A 388 -33.28 -4.02 50.75
N PHE A 389 -32.08 -4.50 50.40
CA PHE A 389 -31.12 -4.96 51.40
C PHE A 389 -30.67 -3.79 52.28
N ASN A 390 -30.64 -4.02 53.59
CA ASN A 390 -30.09 -3.08 54.54
C ASN A 390 -28.54 -3.12 54.54
N LYS A 391 -27.93 -2.17 55.25
CA LYS A 391 -26.47 -2.05 55.34
C LYS A 391 -25.77 -3.34 55.84
N GLU A 392 -26.34 -4.04 56.82
CA GLU A 392 -25.73 -5.27 57.38
C GLU A 392 -25.74 -6.42 56.35
N GLN A 393 -26.85 -6.55 55.61
CA GLN A 393 -26.98 -7.54 54.54
C GLN A 393 -25.94 -7.30 53.44
N ILE A 394 -25.75 -6.05 53.02
CA ILE A 394 -24.76 -5.68 52.00
C ILE A 394 -23.34 -5.98 52.49
N LEU A 395 -22.99 -5.56 53.71
CA LEU A 395 -21.65 -5.78 54.29
C LEU A 395 -21.27 -7.26 54.40
N THR A 396 -22.26 -8.17 54.39
CA THR A 396 -22.02 -9.60 54.48
C THR A 396 -21.24 -10.14 53.29
N TYR A 397 -21.42 -9.57 52.09
CA TYR A 397 -20.77 -10.03 50.87
C TYR A 397 -19.94 -8.94 50.17
N LEU A 398 -19.82 -7.77 50.76
CA LEU A 398 -19.03 -6.64 50.26
C LEU A 398 -17.52 -6.91 50.40
N ASN A 399 -16.96 -7.72 49.51
CA ASN A 399 -15.56 -8.12 49.57
C ASN A 399 -14.96 -8.19 48.15
N SER A 400 -13.95 -7.35 47.87
CA SER A 400 -13.30 -7.27 46.56
C SER A 400 -12.52 -8.54 46.20
N GLU A 401 -12.14 -9.35 47.19
CA GLU A 401 -11.37 -10.59 47.00
C GLU A 401 -12.21 -11.77 46.48
N ILE A 402 -13.55 -11.66 46.50
CA ILE A 402 -14.42 -12.73 46.01
C ILE A 402 -15.00 -12.38 44.63
N PRO A 403 -15.04 -13.32 43.67
CA PRO A 403 -15.63 -13.06 42.37
C PRO A 403 -17.10 -12.65 42.45
N ALA A 404 -17.54 -11.79 41.52
CA ALA A 404 -18.94 -11.36 41.42
C ALA A 404 -19.94 -12.53 41.32
N SER A 405 -19.56 -13.62 40.66
CA SER A 405 -20.37 -14.85 40.60
C SER A 405 -20.66 -15.43 41.98
N TYR A 406 -19.72 -15.27 42.92
CA TYR A 406 -19.88 -15.73 44.29
C TYR A 406 -20.68 -14.74 45.14
N MET A 407 -20.47 -13.43 44.96
CA MET A 407 -21.33 -12.39 45.53
C MET A 407 -22.80 -12.57 45.14
N ARG A 408 -23.06 -12.90 43.87
CA ARG A 408 -24.39 -13.25 43.35
C ARG A 408 -25.03 -14.39 44.12
N VAL A 409 -24.26 -15.44 44.38
CA VAL A 409 -24.74 -16.62 45.12
C VAL A 409 -25.11 -16.25 46.55
N ILE A 410 -24.26 -15.49 47.24
CA ILE A 410 -24.55 -15.02 48.59
C ILE A 410 -25.80 -14.12 48.61
N ARG A 411 -25.88 -13.16 47.68
CA ARG A 411 -27.05 -12.29 47.53
C ARG A 411 -28.33 -13.12 47.35
N GLN A 412 -28.31 -14.13 46.49
CA GLN A 412 -29.45 -15.02 46.26
C GLN A 412 -29.85 -15.82 47.50
N ASP A 413 -28.90 -16.27 48.33
CA ASP A 413 -29.21 -16.93 49.59
C ASP A 413 -29.93 -15.98 50.57
N ILE A 414 -29.45 -14.74 50.68
CA ILE A 414 -30.10 -13.71 51.51
C ILE A 414 -31.49 -13.37 50.96
N GLU A 415 -31.64 -13.26 49.62
CA GLU A 415 -32.94 -13.05 48.96
C GLU A 415 -33.93 -14.21 49.22
N ALA A 416 -33.42 -15.45 49.30
CA ALA A 416 -34.20 -16.63 49.63
C ALA A 416 -34.56 -16.74 51.13
N GLY A 417 -34.09 -15.79 51.96
CA GLY A 417 -34.40 -15.72 53.38
C GLY A 417 -33.43 -16.49 54.29
N VAL A 418 -32.24 -16.86 53.80
CA VAL A 418 -31.20 -17.46 54.66
C VAL A 418 -30.71 -16.41 55.66
N PRO A 419 -30.71 -16.67 56.98
CA PRO A 419 -30.26 -15.72 57.99
C PRO A 419 -28.80 -15.29 57.80
N ILE A 420 -28.51 -14.01 58.00
CA ILE A 420 -27.19 -13.42 57.76
C ILE A 420 -26.10 -14.08 58.62
N GLU A 421 -26.43 -14.45 59.86
CA GLU A 421 -25.50 -15.12 60.78
C GLU A 421 -25.05 -16.49 60.25
N LYS A 422 -25.89 -17.12 59.42
CA LYS A 422 -25.59 -18.39 58.76
C LYS A 422 -24.76 -18.18 57.51
N VAL A 423 -25.06 -17.13 56.75
CA VAL A 423 -24.26 -16.71 55.58
C VAL A 423 -22.82 -16.39 56.01
N ALA A 424 -22.64 -15.67 57.12
CA ALA A 424 -21.34 -15.31 57.66
C ALA A 424 -20.42 -16.51 57.98
N LEU A 425 -20.96 -17.71 58.19
CA LEU A 425 -20.17 -18.92 58.45
C LEU A 425 -19.35 -19.38 57.24
N TYR A 426 -19.77 -19.05 56.03
CA TYR A 426 -19.09 -19.47 54.81
C TYR A 426 -18.47 -18.31 54.04
N VAL A 427 -18.94 -17.07 54.18
CA VAL A 427 -18.32 -15.92 53.49
C VAL A 427 -16.93 -15.55 54.03
N ASN A 428 -16.62 -15.87 55.29
CA ASN A 428 -15.31 -15.62 55.89
C ASN A 428 -14.19 -16.57 55.41
N CYS A 429 -14.50 -17.53 54.54
CA CYS A 429 -13.51 -18.43 53.96
C CYS A 429 -12.90 -17.77 52.71
N VAL A 430 -11.59 -17.53 52.70
CA VAL A 430 -10.87 -16.98 51.53
C VAL A 430 -10.78 -17.98 50.36
N ASP A 431 -11.14 -19.24 50.60
CA ASP A 431 -11.03 -20.35 49.64
C ASP A 431 -12.42 -20.74 49.11
N ILE A 432 -12.71 -20.40 47.85
CA ILE A 432 -14.00 -20.63 47.18
C ILE A 432 -14.49 -22.07 47.33
N ALA A 433 -13.60 -23.07 47.23
CA ALA A 433 -13.98 -24.48 47.35
C ALA A 433 -14.38 -24.87 48.79
N LYS A 434 -13.81 -24.20 49.80
CA LYS A 434 -14.25 -24.33 51.20
C LYS A 434 -15.55 -23.59 51.44
N ILE A 435 -15.73 -22.45 50.79
CA ILE A 435 -16.97 -21.69 50.88
C ILE A 435 -18.15 -22.54 50.36
N GLU A 436 -18.04 -23.14 49.18
CA GLU A 436 -19.13 -23.96 48.60
C GLU A 436 -19.51 -25.13 49.50
N LYS A 437 -18.53 -25.84 50.05
CA LYS A 437 -18.77 -26.95 50.99
C LYS A 437 -19.47 -26.48 52.28
N ALA A 438 -19.04 -25.35 52.83
CA ALA A 438 -19.66 -24.77 54.02
C ALA A 438 -21.08 -24.28 53.73
N ARG A 439 -21.32 -23.67 52.56
CA ARG A 439 -22.64 -23.24 52.09
C ARG A 439 -23.60 -24.43 51.94
N ILE A 440 -23.19 -25.51 51.28
CA ILE A 440 -24.03 -26.72 51.13
C ILE A 440 -24.47 -27.26 52.50
N LYS A 441 -23.54 -27.31 53.47
CA LYS A 441 -23.85 -27.76 54.82
C LYS A 441 -24.88 -26.86 55.51
N VAL A 442 -24.73 -25.55 55.42
CA VAL A 442 -25.65 -24.57 56.00
C VAL A 442 -27.04 -24.67 55.35
N LEU A 443 -27.12 -24.71 54.03
CA LEU A 443 -28.38 -24.84 53.30
C LEU A 443 -29.10 -26.15 53.64
N TYR A 444 -28.37 -27.27 53.74
CA TYR A 444 -28.94 -28.55 54.15
C TYR A 444 -29.58 -28.49 55.55
N GLU A 445 -28.89 -27.87 56.53
CA GLU A 445 -29.41 -27.70 57.88
C GLU A 445 -30.70 -26.86 57.93
N GLU A 446 -30.79 -25.79 57.14
CA GLU A 446 -31.99 -24.93 57.09
C GLU A 446 -33.16 -25.61 56.37
N ILE A 447 -32.91 -26.30 55.25
CA ILE A 447 -33.93 -27.09 54.55
C ILE A 447 -34.50 -28.16 55.48
N CYS A 448 -33.66 -28.87 56.25
CA CYS A 448 -34.11 -29.88 57.21
C CYS A 448 -35.01 -29.32 58.33
N LYS A 449 -34.93 -28.02 58.65
CA LYS A 449 -35.81 -27.37 59.64
C LYS A 449 -37.17 -26.99 59.04
N LEU A 450 -37.22 -26.64 57.75
CA LEU A 450 -38.46 -26.29 57.05
C LEU A 450 -39.32 -27.52 56.70
N ILE A 451 -38.72 -28.71 56.66
CA ILE A 451 -39.40 -29.98 56.35
C ILE A 451 -39.97 -30.67 57.61
N LYS A 452 -39.60 -30.22 58.81
CA LYS A 452 -40.16 -30.68 60.09
C LYS A 452 -41.27 -29.76 60.56
#